data_AF-A0A1G1CDN7-F1
#
_entry.id   AF-A0A1G1CDN7-F1
#
_cell.length_a   1.000
_cell.length_b   1.000
_cell.length_c   1.000
_cell.angle_alpha   90.00
_cell.angle_beta   90.00
_cell.angle_gamma   90.00
#
_symmetry.space_group_name_H-M   'P 1'
#
loop_
_entity.id
_entity.type
_entity.pdbx_description
1 polymer ?
#
loop_
_entity_poly.entity_id
_entity_poly.type
_entity_poly.pdbx_seq_one_letter_code
_entity_poly.pdbx_strand_id
1 'polypeptide(L)'
;MKAELRRAITGYAFILPWLVALVVFIGYPFFAAFYFSFCDFPPLLKPMFIGTENYRQLVIDPVFRRSLAVTLIYAAFAIPFGVFVALSLALLLSARIRGQTFYRVVFYLPHLVPSVVVALLWMWIFNPKFGIFNVVLGLLMRVADAWTGLFFRLSADGGPLVHPAAVLLLVGPVAALLAYGPWLKTSASTRHGGFRFAAATVLALTVLTVAFAVLCWLLPEDMRKLHSPGWLADGTSFPSVVKFAPSWALWAIIVMGMWSVGQMAIIYLAKLQDVPVQLYEAADIDGASWWDKTRHITLPMISPVILFNVVMAIIGTFQVFTEPYIMTRGGPEDKTRFVAMFIYDQAFQYQNVGYASAVAWFLFLLIVGLTMLAFQISKRHVYYAGR
;
A
#
# COMPACT_ATOMS: atom_id res chain seq x y z
N MET A 1 -16.08 29.75 40.06
CA MET A 1 -15.34 28.70 40.80
C MET A 1 -16.11 27.38 41.03
N LYS A 2 -17.05 27.24 41.99
CA LYS A 2 -17.72 25.93 42.25
C LYS A 2 -18.54 25.38 41.07
N ALA A 3 -19.20 26.25 40.30
CA ALA A 3 -19.98 25.86 39.12
C ALA A 3 -19.10 25.43 37.94
N GLU A 4 -17.94 26.08 37.75
CA GLU A 4 -16.97 25.72 36.71
C GLU A 4 -16.27 24.40 37.02
N LEU A 5 -15.92 24.17 38.30
CA LEU A 5 -15.36 22.90 38.74
C LEU A 5 -16.35 21.75 38.51
N ARG A 6 -17.65 21.95 38.81
CA ARG A 6 -18.69 20.95 38.50
C ARG A 6 -18.78 20.66 37.01
N ARG A 7 -18.77 21.69 36.15
CA ARG A 7 -18.79 21.51 34.69
C ARG A 7 -17.56 20.76 34.18
N ALA A 8 -16.37 21.06 34.71
CA ALA A 8 -15.14 20.36 34.37
C ALA A 8 -15.19 18.88 34.80
N ILE A 9 -15.64 18.59 36.03
CA ILE A 9 -15.79 17.22 36.54
C ILE A 9 -16.80 16.44 35.68
N THR A 10 -17.94 17.04 35.34
CA THR A 10 -18.92 16.41 34.44
C THR A 10 -18.30 16.12 33.07
N GLY A 11 -17.53 17.05 32.51
CA GLY A 11 -16.78 16.85 31.27
C GLY A 11 -15.79 15.68 31.36
N TYR A 12 -14.98 15.64 32.43
CA TYR A 12 -14.04 14.52 32.65
C TYR A 12 -14.76 13.19 32.86
N ALA A 13 -15.90 13.17 33.56
CA ALA A 13 -16.69 11.96 33.76
C ALA A 13 -17.20 11.36 32.44
N PHE A 14 -17.54 12.20 31.44
CA PHE A 14 -17.91 11.72 30.11
C PHE A 14 -16.73 11.15 29.30
N ILE A 15 -15.51 11.67 29.53
CA ILE A 15 -14.30 11.21 28.82
C ILE A 15 -13.68 9.98 29.51
N LEU A 16 -13.92 9.80 30.82
CA LEU A 16 -13.30 8.77 31.63
C LEU A 16 -13.48 7.34 31.08
N PRO A 17 -14.68 6.89 30.63
CA PRO A 17 -14.84 5.53 30.08
C PRO A 17 -13.94 5.27 28.87
N TRP A 18 -13.79 6.27 27.98
CA TRP A 18 -12.92 6.16 26.82
C TRP A 18 -11.44 6.14 27.22
N LEU A 19 -11.03 6.98 28.18
CA LEU A 19 -9.66 6.99 28.69
C LEU A 19 -9.30 5.68 29.40
N VAL A 20 -10.21 5.14 30.22
CA VAL A 20 -10.01 3.85 30.90
C VAL A 20 -9.84 2.75 29.86
N ALA A 21 -10.70 2.70 28.84
CA ALA A 21 -10.57 1.73 27.76
C ALA A 21 -9.23 1.88 27.02
N LEU A 22 -8.80 3.11 26.71
CA LEU A 22 -7.52 3.38 26.06
C LEU A 22 -6.35 2.85 26.91
N VAL A 23 -6.31 3.15 28.21
CA VAL A 23 -5.22 2.72 29.09
C VAL A 23 -5.22 1.20 29.26
N VAL A 24 -6.39 0.58 29.43
CA VAL A 24 -6.50 -0.87 29.67
C VAL A 24 -6.26 -1.69 28.41
N PHE A 25 -6.80 -1.29 27.26
CA PHE A 25 -6.74 -2.09 26.04
C PHE A 25 -5.59 -1.72 25.11
N ILE A 26 -5.03 -0.51 25.21
CA ILE A 26 -3.90 -0.08 24.38
C ILE A 26 -2.66 0.13 25.25
N GLY A 27 -2.78 0.88 26.35
CA GLY A 27 -1.66 1.19 27.23
C GLY A 27 -1.04 -0.06 27.88
N TYR A 28 -1.86 -0.89 28.52
CA TYR A 28 -1.39 -2.11 29.21
C TYR A 28 -0.64 -3.07 28.28
N PRO A 29 -1.20 -3.56 27.14
CA PRO A 29 -0.47 -4.48 26.28
C PRO A 29 0.77 -3.85 25.65
N PHE A 30 0.77 -2.54 25.39
CA PHE A 30 1.95 -1.82 24.89
C PHE A 30 3.11 -1.86 25.89
N PHE A 31 2.86 -1.48 27.15
CA PHE A 31 3.90 -1.55 28.20
C PHE A 31 4.22 -2.98 28.62
N ALA A 32 3.27 -3.91 28.57
CA ALA A 32 3.52 -5.33 28.79
C ALA A 32 4.47 -5.89 27.72
N ALA A 33 4.24 -5.60 26.44
CA ALA A 33 5.16 -5.97 25.36
C ALA A 33 6.55 -5.36 25.57
N PHE A 34 6.65 -4.15 26.12
CA PHE A 34 7.94 -3.56 26.46
C PHE A 34 8.67 -4.40 27.50
N TYR A 35 7.98 -4.74 28.59
CA TYR A 35 8.55 -5.58 29.63
C TYR A 35 8.90 -6.98 29.12
N PHE A 36 8.05 -7.59 28.29
CA PHE A 36 8.29 -8.90 27.67
C PHE A 36 9.52 -8.90 26.77
N SER A 37 9.87 -7.77 26.14
CA SER A 37 11.09 -7.67 25.33
C SER A 37 12.38 -7.94 26.12
N PHE A 38 12.36 -7.83 27.45
CA PHE A 38 13.50 -8.13 28.33
C PHE A 38 13.39 -9.50 29.03
N CYS A 39 12.35 -10.27 28.70
CA CYS A 39 12.10 -11.57 29.28
C CYS A 39 12.25 -12.67 28.23
N ASP A 40 12.62 -13.86 28.68
CA ASP A 40 12.49 -15.10 27.93
C ASP A 40 11.24 -15.85 28.41
N PHE A 41 10.54 -16.48 27.48
CA PHE A 41 9.31 -17.22 27.73
C PHE A 41 9.47 -18.67 27.26
N PRO A 42 10.12 -19.53 28.07
CA PRO A 42 10.19 -20.94 27.72
C PRO A 42 8.78 -21.56 27.73
N PRO A 43 8.42 -22.43 26.76
CA PRO A 43 7.04 -22.92 26.60
C PRO A 43 6.41 -23.61 27.83
N LEU A 44 7.22 -24.11 28.76
CA LEU A 44 6.77 -24.90 29.92
C LEU A 44 7.22 -24.32 31.27
N LEU A 45 7.93 -23.19 31.29
CA LEU A 45 8.48 -22.60 32.51
C LEU A 45 7.93 -21.20 32.77
N LYS A 46 8.20 -20.68 33.97
CA LYS A 46 7.90 -19.28 34.31
C LYS A 46 8.81 -18.35 33.50
N PRO A 47 8.30 -17.18 33.07
CA PRO A 47 9.11 -16.21 32.35
C PRO A 47 10.30 -15.75 33.19
N MET A 48 11.48 -15.70 32.57
CA MET A 48 12.73 -15.28 33.22
C MET A 48 13.20 -13.96 32.62
N PHE A 49 13.63 -13.03 33.46
CA PHE A 49 14.19 -11.76 33.00
C PHE A 49 15.63 -11.99 32.51
N ILE A 50 15.88 -11.77 31.22
CA ILE A 50 17.17 -11.99 30.54
C ILE A 50 17.88 -10.69 30.17
N GLY A 51 17.33 -9.54 30.57
CA GLY A 51 17.89 -8.23 30.26
C GLY A 51 17.83 -7.94 28.76
N THR A 52 18.95 -7.51 28.17
CA THR A 52 19.00 -7.03 26.76
C THR A 52 19.32 -8.12 25.74
N GLU A 53 19.33 -9.40 26.13
CA GLU A 53 19.79 -10.48 25.23
C GLU A 53 18.96 -10.60 23.95
N ASN A 54 17.64 -10.41 24.03
CA ASN A 54 16.76 -10.40 22.85
C ASN A 54 17.18 -9.33 21.81
N TYR A 55 17.63 -8.16 22.27
CA TYR A 55 18.12 -7.09 21.39
C TYR A 55 19.49 -7.41 20.79
N ARG A 56 20.35 -8.10 21.54
CA ARG A 56 21.63 -8.62 21.01
C ARG A 56 21.38 -9.67 19.93
N GLN A 57 20.45 -10.60 20.16
CA GLN A 57 20.05 -11.61 19.21
C GLN A 57 19.47 -10.99 17.93
N LEU A 58 18.65 -9.94 18.07
CA LEU A 58 18.03 -9.21 16.95
C LEU A 58 19.06 -8.71 15.94
N VAL A 59 20.20 -8.18 16.40
CA VAL A 59 21.25 -7.66 15.51
C VAL A 59 21.95 -8.77 14.71
N ILE A 60 22.07 -9.96 15.31
CA ILE A 60 22.85 -11.08 14.75
C ILE A 60 21.97 -11.96 13.86
N ASP A 61 20.66 -12.03 14.12
CA ASP A 61 19.74 -12.92 13.43
C ASP A 61 19.69 -12.63 11.91
N PRO A 62 20.07 -13.61 11.06
CA PRO A 62 20.07 -13.44 9.61
C PRO A 62 18.64 -13.37 9.03
N VAL A 63 17.66 -14.05 9.62
CA VAL A 63 16.28 -14.06 9.13
C VAL A 63 15.63 -12.73 9.43
N PHE A 64 15.84 -12.19 10.63
CA PHE A 64 15.39 -10.85 10.97
C PHE A 64 15.96 -9.81 10.00
N ARG A 65 17.29 -9.81 9.75
CA ARG A 65 17.94 -8.88 8.82
C ARG A 65 17.38 -8.97 7.40
N ARG A 66 17.08 -10.17 6.90
CA ARG A 66 16.40 -10.35 5.61
C ARG A 66 14.99 -9.75 5.63
N SER A 67 14.21 -10.01 6.69
CA SER A 67 12.85 -9.50 6.79
C SER A 67 12.78 -7.97 6.87
N LEU A 68 13.75 -7.37 7.58
CA LEU A 68 13.93 -5.94 7.65
C LEU A 68 14.31 -5.37 6.28
N ALA A 69 15.23 -6.01 5.56
CA ALA A 69 15.61 -5.60 4.20
C ALA A 69 14.42 -5.65 3.23
N VAL A 70 13.62 -6.73 3.26
CA VAL A 70 12.40 -6.85 2.44
C VAL A 70 11.41 -5.72 2.74
N THR A 71 11.18 -5.44 4.02
CA THR A 71 10.26 -4.38 4.46
C THR A 71 10.77 -2.99 4.05
N LEU A 72 12.08 -2.73 4.18
CA LEU A 72 12.70 -1.47 3.76
C LEU A 72 12.66 -1.28 2.24
N ILE A 73 12.97 -2.33 1.47
CA ILE A 73 12.88 -2.30 0.00
C ILE A 73 11.42 -2.04 -0.41
N TYR A 74 10.48 -2.77 0.19
CA TYR A 74 9.06 -2.55 -0.06
C TYR A 74 8.66 -1.10 0.22
N ALA A 75 9.00 -0.55 1.39
CA ALA A 75 8.69 0.83 1.76
C ALA A 75 9.33 1.85 0.81
N ALA A 76 10.59 1.65 0.43
CA ALA A 76 11.34 2.54 -0.46
C ALA A 76 10.70 2.66 -1.86
N PHE A 77 10.02 1.61 -2.35
CA PHE A 77 9.30 1.65 -3.62
C PHE A 77 7.81 1.99 -3.45
N ALA A 78 7.12 1.35 -2.52
CA ALA A 78 5.68 1.48 -2.35
C ALA A 78 5.27 2.89 -1.92
N ILE A 79 6.04 3.56 -1.05
CA ILE A 79 5.70 4.90 -0.56
C ILE A 79 5.81 5.94 -1.68
N PRO A 80 6.97 6.14 -2.36
CA PRO A 80 7.07 7.15 -3.40
C PRO A 80 6.15 6.85 -4.59
N PHE A 81 6.05 5.59 -4.98
CA PHE A 81 5.21 5.19 -6.10
C PHE A 81 3.72 5.35 -5.79
N GLY A 82 3.28 4.95 -4.59
CA GLY A 82 1.90 5.14 -4.13
C GLY A 82 1.51 6.62 -4.09
N VAL A 83 2.38 7.49 -3.54
CA VAL A 83 2.15 8.95 -3.52
C VAL A 83 2.10 9.52 -4.94
N PHE A 84 3.02 9.13 -5.81
CA PHE A 84 3.05 9.60 -7.20
C PHE A 84 1.79 9.20 -7.97
N VAL A 85 1.35 7.94 -7.87
CA VAL A 85 0.14 7.46 -8.53
C VAL A 85 -1.11 8.12 -7.95
N ALA A 86 -1.19 8.27 -6.63
CA ALA A 86 -2.31 8.97 -5.98
C ALA A 86 -2.41 10.43 -6.42
N LEU A 87 -1.30 11.16 -6.45
CA LEU A 87 -1.27 12.56 -6.90
C LEU A 87 -1.65 12.68 -8.38
N SER A 88 -1.11 11.80 -9.23
CA SER A 88 -1.45 11.76 -10.66
C SER A 88 -2.95 11.52 -10.86
N LEU A 89 -3.52 10.56 -10.13
CA LEU A 89 -4.93 10.26 -10.18
C LEU A 89 -5.80 11.42 -9.67
N ALA A 90 -5.39 12.07 -8.58
CA ALA A 90 -6.08 13.22 -8.02
C ALA A 90 -6.10 14.41 -8.99
N LEU A 91 -4.97 14.70 -9.64
CA LEU A 91 -4.88 15.75 -10.67
C LEU A 91 -5.78 15.43 -11.87
N LEU A 92 -5.81 14.17 -12.31
CA LEU A 92 -6.71 13.72 -13.37
C LEU A 92 -8.19 13.88 -12.99
N LEU A 93 -8.56 13.56 -11.75
CA LEU A 93 -9.93 13.69 -11.24
C LEU A 93 -10.34 15.14 -10.91
N SER A 94 -9.36 16.01 -10.70
CA SER A 94 -9.61 17.44 -10.45
C SER A 94 -10.12 18.17 -11.69
N ALA A 95 -9.81 17.66 -12.89
CA ALA A 95 -10.38 18.16 -14.13
C ALA A 95 -11.92 18.00 -14.10
N ARG A 96 -12.65 19.00 -14.60
CA ARG A 96 -14.12 18.98 -14.68
C ARG A 96 -14.59 17.93 -15.69
N ILE A 97 -14.63 16.68 -15.27
CA ILE A 97 -15.11 15.54 -16.05
C ILE A 97 -16.60 15.33 -15.85
N ARG A 98 -17.31 14.95 -16.92
CA ARG A 98 -18.71 14.50 -16.79
C ARG A 98 -18.71 13.19 -16.00
N GLY A 99 -19.45 13.12 -14.89
CA GLY A 99 -19.57 11.92 -14.06
C GLY A 99 -18.59 11.82 -12.87
N GLN A 100 -18.06 12.94 -12.35
CA GLN A 100 -17.13 12.94 -11.20
C GLN A 100 -17.56 12.07 -10.00
N THR A 101 -18.84 12.07 -9.65
CA THR A 101 -19.37 11.26 -8.54
C THR A 101 -19.16 9.76 -8.77
N PHE A 102 -19.39 9.28 -9.99
CA PHE A 102 -19.20 7.87 -10.34
C PHE A 102 -17.73 7.46 -10.22
N TYR A 103 -16.81 8.28 -10.75
CA TYR A 103 -15.38 8.00 -10.66
C TYR A 103 -14.88 7.97 -9.21
N ARG A 104 -15.34 8.89 -8.35
CA ARG A 104 -15.01 8.90 -6.92
C ARG A 104 -15.42 7.59 -6.23
N VAL A 105 -16.61 7.07 -6.54
CA VAL A 105 -17.08 5.78 -6.02
C VAL A 105 -16.19 4.65 -6.52
N VAL A 106 -15.89 4.60 -7.82
CA VAL A 106 -15.07 3.54 -8.43
C VAL A 106 -13.67 3.45 -7.82
N PHE A 107 -13.00 4.58 -7.55
CA PHE A 107 -11.68 4.58 -6.90
C PHE A 107 -11.72 4.28 -5.40
N TYR A 108 -12.88 4.42 -4.77
CA TYR A 108 -13.08 4.10 -3.37
C TYR A 108 -13.43 2.61 -3.14
N LEU A 109 -14.14 1.98 -4.10
CA LEU A 109 -14.56 0.58 -4.03
C LEU A 109 -13.43 -0.40 -3.63
N PRO A 110 -12.20 -0.30 -4.16
CA PRO A 110 -11.08 -1.15 -3.76
C PRO A 110 -10.83 -1.22 -2.24
N HIS A 111 -10.97 -0.09 -1.53
CA HIS A 111 -10.74 0.01 -0.09
C HIS A 111 -11.91 -0.58 0.73
N LEU A 112 -13.09 -0.72 0.12
CA LEU A 112 -14.23 -1.38 0.78
C LEU A 112 -14.09 -2.91 0.81
N VAL A 113 -13.24 -3.47 -0.04
CA VAL A 113 -12.96 -4.90 -0.07
C VAL A 113 -12.00 -5.24 1.08
N PRO A 114 -12.33 -6.18 1.98
CA PRO A 114 -11.42 -6.60 3.04
C PRO A 114 -10.08 -7.09 2.48
N SER A 115 -8.96 -6.76 3.12
CA SER A 115 -7.61 -7.11 2.65
C SER A 115 -7.41 -8.60 2.41
N VAL A 116 -8.02 -9.46 3.24
CA VAL A 116 -8.05 -10.91 3.06
C VAL A 116 -8.65 -11.29 1.70
N VAL A 117 -9.78 -10.67 1.33
CA VAL A 117 -10.47 -10.94 0.05
C VAL A 117 -9.63 -10.43 -1.11
N VAL A 118 -9.00 -9.25 -0.98
CA VAL A 118 -8.05 -8.72 -1.98
C VAL A 118 -6.91 -9.71 -2.21
N ALA A 119 -6.28 -10.22 -1.16
CA ALA A 119 -5.20 -11.20 -1.28
C ALA A 119 -5.65 -12.47 -2.01
N LEU A 120 -6.85 -12.99 -1.70
CA LEU A 120 -7.43 -14.15 -2.38
C LEU A 120 -7.72 -13.89 -3.87
N LEU A 121 -8.26 -12.71 -4.21
CA LEU A 121 -8.47 -12.31 -5.60
C LEU A 121 -7.14 -12.27 -6.37
N TRP A 122 -6.09 -11.70 -5.76
CA TRP A 122 -4.77 -11.67 -6.38
C TRP A 122 -4.13 -13.05 -6.51
N MET A 123 -4.35 -13.97 -5.57
CA MET A 123 -3.93 -15.38 -5.74
C MET A 123 -4.59 -16.04 -6.96
N TRP A 124 -5.85 -15.72 -7.23
CA TRP A 124 -6.56 -16.19 -8.42
C TRP A 124 -6.04 -15.53 -9.70
N ILE A 125 -5.84 -14.21 -9.68
CA ILE A 125 -5.31 -13.44 -10.82
C ILE A 125 -3.91 -13.96 -11.21
N PHE A 126 -3.06 -14.23 -10.22
CA PHE A 126 -1.71 -14.75 -10.42
C PHE A 126 -1.63 -16.27 -10.58
N ASN A 127 -2.77 -16.97 -10.66
CA ASN A 127 -2.75 -18.42 -10.80
C ASN A 127 -2.06 -18.83 -12.12
N PRO A 128 -1.04 -19.69 -12.08
CA PRO A 128 -0.26 -20.05 -13.26
C PRO A 128 -1.08 -20.78 -14.34
N LYS A 129 -2.11 -21.56 -13.95
CA LYS A 129 -2.83 -22.44 -14.88
C LYS A 129 -4.03 -21.77 -15.56
N PHE A 130 -4.74 -20.89 -14.85
CA PHE A 130 -6.00 -20.29 -15.32
C PHE A 130 -6.17 -18.82 -14.89
N GLY A 131 -5.10 -18.19 -14.38
CA GLY A 131 -5.14 -16.79 -13.99
C GLY A 131 -5.40 -15.89 -15.20
N ILE A 132 -6.33 -14.96 -15.05
CA ILE A 132 -6.68 -13.97 -16.08
C ILE A 132 -5.45 -13.23 -16.59
N PHE A 133 -4.49 -13.00 -15.70
CA PHE A 133 -3.25 -12.30 -16.03
C PHE A 133 -2.41 -13.06 -17.07
N ASN A 134 -2.34 -14.39 -16.97
CA ASN A 134 -1.68 -15.24 -17.96
C ASN A 134 -2.45 -15.32 -19.26
N VAL A 135 -3.79 -15.32 -19.21
CA VAL A 135 -4.63 -15.29 -20.42
C VAL A 135 -4.41 -13.99 -21.19
N VAL A 136 -4.44 -12.85 -20.50
CA VAL A 136 -4.24 -11.52 -21.10
C VAL A 136 -2.84 -11.36 -21.67
N LEU A 137 -1.79 -11.82 -20.97
CA LEU A 137 -0.44 -11.80 -21.53
C LEU A 137 -0.24 -12.81 -22.65
N GLY A 138 -0.87 -13.98 -22.60
CA GLY A 138 -0.87 -14.95 -23.69
C GLY A 138 -1.46 -14.36 -24.96
N LEU A 139 -2.50 -13.53 -24.84
CA LEU A 139 -3.10 -12.78 -25.95
C LEU A 139 -2.21 -11.64 -26.46
N LEU A 140 -1.62 -10.85 -25.57
CA LEU A 140 -0.82 -9.68 -25.94
C LEU A 140 0.58 -10.03 -26.46
N MET A 141 1.22 -11.05 -25.88
CA MET A 141 2.62 -11.40 -26.14
C MET A 141 2.79 -12.74 -26.86
N ARG A 142 1.70 -13.50 -27.11
CA ARG A 142 1.73 -14.87 -27.69
C ARG A 142 2.65 -15.82 -26.92
N VAL A 143 2.82 -15.60 -25.61
CA VAL A 143 3.58 -16.47 -24.70
C VAL A 143 2.58 -17.11 -23.73
N ALA A 144 2.34 -18.40 -23.87
CA ALA A 144 1.34 -19.15 -23.09
C ALA A 144 1.67 -19.24 -21.59
N ASP A 145 2.94 -19.08 -21.22
CA ASP A 145 3.45 -19.10 -19.85
C ASP A 145 4.01 -17.74 -19.44
N ALA A 146 3.37 -16.63 -19.81
CA ALA A 146 4.04 -15.34 -19.78
C ALA A 146 4.39 -14.80 -18.37
N TRP A 147 3.56 -14.89 -17.33
CA TRP A 147 3.98 -14.31 -16.03
C TRP A 147 4.97 -15.19 -15.26
N THR A 148 4.82 -16.51 -15.32
CA THR A 148 5.80 -17.44 -14.76
C THR A 148 7.06 -17.50 -15.63
N GLY A 149 6.93 -17.53 -16.95
CA GLY A 149 8.00 -17.70 -17.94
C GLY A 149 8.72 -16.41 -18.39
N LEU A 150 8.09 -15.23 -18.44
CA LEU A 150 8.78 -13.96 -18.68
C LEU A 150 9.74 -13.66 -17.52
N PHE A 151 9.30 -13.97 -16.30
CA PHE A 151 10.08 -13.77 -15.08
C PHE A 151 11.09 -14.89 -14.80
N PHE A 152 10.80 -16.14 -15.16
CA PHE A 152 11.79 -17.22 -15.17
C PHE A 152 12.85 -17.03 -16.26
N ARG A 153 12.49 -16.57 -17.48
CA ARG A 153 13.47 -16.31 -18.56
C ARG A 153 14.35 -15.10 -18.25
N LEU A 154 13.80 -14.04 -17.65
CA LEU A 154 14.58 -12.89 -17.18
C LEU A 154 15.48 -13.18 -15.97
N SER A 155 15.31 -14.31 -15.28
CA SER A 155 16.20 -14.72 -14.17
C SER A 155 17.15 -15.87 -14.54
N ALA A 156 16.94 -16.55 -15.66
CA ALA A 156 17.83 -17.61 -16.15
C ALA A 156 19.10 -17.04 -16.79
N ASP A 157 18.99 -15.85 -17.40
CA ASP A 157 20.14 -15.12 -17.91
C ASP A 157 20.66 -14.21 -16.80
N GLY A 158 21.79 -14.58 -16.18
CA GLY A 158 22.48 -13.82 -15.13
C GLY A 158 23.09 -12.49 -15.63
N GLY A 159 22.31 -11.70 -16.37
CA GLY A 159 22.68 -10.38 -16.87
C GLY A 159 22.51 -9.28 -15.81
N PRO A 160 23.17 -8.13 -15.99
CA PRO A 160 23.23 -7.08 -14.98
C PRO A 160 21.85 -6.54 -14.63
N LEU A 161 21.73 -6.14 -13.36
CA LEU A 161 20.66 -5.36 -12.77
C LEU A 161 20.16 -4.27 -13.74
N VAL A 162 18.83 -4.17 -13.86
CA VAL A 162 18.08 -3.19 -14.69
C VAL A 162 18.02 -3.54 -16.17
N HIS A 163 17.19 -4.54 -16.55
CA HIS A 163 16.71 -4.58 -17.92
C HIS A 163 15.66 -3.45 -18.11
N PRO A 164 15.87 -2.50 -19.02
CA PRO A 164 14.97 -1.36 -19.24
C PRO A 164 13.53 -1.78 -19.59
N ALA A 165 13.31 -3.04 -20.00
CA ALA A 165 12.00 -3.61 -20.31
C ALA A 165 11.02 -3.67 -19.11
N ALA A 166 11.51 -3.87 -17.88
CA ALA A 166 10.66 -3.90 -16.69
C ALA A 166 10.28 -2.49 -16.22
N VAL A 167 11.21 -1.53 -16.35
CA VAL A 167 10.91 -0.11 -16.24
C VAL A 167 9.96 0.31 -17.37
N LEU A 168 10.08 -0.23 -18.59
CA LEU A 168 9.12 -0.03 -19.69
C LEU A 168 7.78 -0.78 -19.51
N LEU A 169 7.61 -1.70 -18.56
CA LEU A 169 6.28 -2.30 -18.29
C LEU A 169 5.49 -1.48 -17.25
N LEU A 170 6.18 -0.83 -16.32
CA LEU A 170 5.58 0.08 -15.32
C LEU A 170 5.56 1.56 -15.78
N VAL A 171 6.61 1.97 -16.49
CA VAL A 171 6.79 3.31 -17.06
C VAL A 171 6.49 3.31 -18.55
N GLY A 172 6.58 2.23 -19.31
CA GLY A 172 6.38 2.31 -20.77
C GLY A 172 4.98 2.69 -21.24
N PRO A 173 3.88 2.48 -20.49
CA PRO A 173 2.63 3.19 -20.80
C PRO A 173 2.83 4.72 -20.68
N VAL A 174 3.54 5.18 -19.65
CA VAL A 174 3.84 6.59 -19.34
C VAL A 174 4.93 7.19 -20.26
N ALA A 175 5.95 6.41 -20.65
CA ALA A 175 7.06 6.80 -21.51
C ALA A 175 6.68 6.69 -22.99
N ALA A 176 5.81 5.76 -23.39
CA ALA A 176 5.15 5.83 -24.71
C ALA A 176 4.21 7.04 -24.79
N LEU A 177 3.55 7.41 -23.67
CA LEU A 177 2.76 8.64 -23.55
C LEU A 177 3.62 9.92 -23.67
N LEU A 178 4.86 9.92 -23.17
CA LEU A 178 5.78 11.06 -23.21
C LEU A 178 6.63 11.11 -24.50
N ALA A 179 7.00 9.96 -25.08
CA ALA A 179 7.88 9.87 -26.25
C ALA A 179 7.16 10.15 -27.59
N TYR A 180 5.84 9.96 -27.67
CA TYR A 180 5.04 10.41 -28.82
C TYR A 180 4.72 11.90 -28.74
N GLY A 181 5.71 12.75 -28.40
CA GLY A 181 5.54 14.19 -28.15
C GLY A 181 5.58 15.08 -29.40
N PRO A 182 4.48 15.15 -30.17
CA PRO A 182 4.04 16.45 -30.72
C PRO A 182 2.84 17.07 -29.97
N TRP A 183 2.08 16.30 -29.19
CA TRP A 183 0.79 16.70 -28.60
C TRP A 183 0.89 17.58 -27.33
N LEU A 184 2.07 17.65 -26.72
CA LEU A 184 2.36 18.54 -25.58
C LEU A 184 2.53 20.02 -26.01
N LYS A 185 2.59 20.31 -27.32
CA LYS A 185 2.86 21.65 -27.86
C LYS A 185 1.64 22.39 -28.42
N THR A 186 0.47 21.76 -28.56
CA THR A 186 -0.71 22.43 -29.10
C THR A 186 -1.53 23.08 -28.00
N SER A 187 -1.64 24.41 -28.11
CA SER A 187 -2.22 25.31 -27.13
C SER A 187 -3.67 25.01 -26.77
N ALA A 188 -4.05 25.51 -25.60
CA ALA A 188 -5.24 25.29 -24.80
C ALA A 188 -6.62 25.64 -25.43
N SER A 189 -6.83 25.55 -26.76
CA SER A 189 -8.04 26.07 -27.39
C SER A 189 -9.06 25.05 -27.92
N THR A 190 -8.79 23.74 -27.98
CA THR A 190 -9.78 22.78 -28.53
C THR A 190 -10.33 21.80 -27.50
N ARG A 191 -11.59 22.06 -27.15
CA ARG A 191 -12.58 21.13 -26.58
C ARG A 191 -12.48 19.74 -27.22
N HIS A 192 -12.24 18.72 -26.39
CA HIS A 192 -12.57 17.30 -26.58
C HIS A 192 -11.63 16.46 -27.48
N GLY A 193 -10.82 15.60 -26.85
CA GLY A 193 -10.08 14.54 -27.56
C GLY A 193 -9.19 13.69 -26.65
N GLY A 194 -8.01 14.19 -26.29
CA GLY A 194 -6.98 13.41 -25.56
C GLY A 194 -7.36 12.95 -24.15
N PHE A 195 -8.23 13.71 -23.47
CA PHE A 195 -8.73 13.39 -22.14
C PHE A 195 -9.57 12.09 -22.11
N ARG A 196 -10.17 11.71 -23.24
CA ARG A 196 -11.07 10.54 -23.33
C ARG A 196 -10.32 9.21 -23.37
N PHE A 197 -9.04 9.20 -23.76
CA PHE A 197 -8.28 7.96 -23.96
C PHE A 197 -7.53 7.50 -22.70
N ALA A 198 -6.84 8.41 -22.01
CA ALA A 198 -6.17 8.10 -20.74
C ALA A 198 -7.16 7.75 -19.61
N ALA A 199 -8.30 8.47 -19.57
CA ALA A 199 -9.40 8.15 -18.67
C ALA A 199 -10.08 6.82 -19.03
N ALA A 200 -10.15 6.44 -20.31
CA ALA A 200 -10.68 5.14 -20.73
C ALA A 200 -9.77 3.98 -20.35
N THR A 201 -8.44 4.16 -20.31
CA THR A 201 -7.51 3.09 -19.89
C THR A 201 -7.55 2.82 -18.39
N VAL A 202 -7.63 3.88 -17.57
CA VAL A 202 -7.79 3.74 -16.12
C VAL A 202 -9.19 3.23 -15.79
N LEU A 203 -10.23 3.77 -16.44
CA LEU A 203 -11.60 3.25 -16.36
C LEU A 203 -11.66 1.79 -16.82
N ALA A 204 -10.94 1.36 -17.86
CA ALA A 204 -10.94 -0.04 -18.30
C ALA A 204 -10.33 -0.96 -17.25
N LEU A 205 -9.25 -0.57 -16.58
CA LEU A 205 -8.65 -1.35 -15.49
C LEU A 205 -9.54 -1.41 -14.24
N THR A 206 -10.22 -0.31 -13.89
CA THR A 206 -11.13 -0.28 -12.73
C THR A 206 -12.51 -0.88 -13.03
N VAL A 207 -13.00 -0.78 -14.27
CA VAL A 207 -14.23 -1.44 -14.73
C VAL A 207 -14.00 -2.92 -14.95
N LEU A 208 -12.84 -3.38 -15.43
CA LEU A 208 -12.53 -4.82 -15.51
C LEU A 208 -12.52 -5.47 -14.12
N THR A 209 -12.07 -4.76 -13.09
CA THR A 209 -12.04 -5.26 -11.71
C THR A 209 -13.42 -5.23 -11.04
N VAL A 210 -14.23 -4.19 -11.25
CA VAL A 210 -15.63 -4.15 -10.78
C VAL A 210 -16.53 -5.10 -11.56
N ALA A 211 -16.38 -5.18 -12.89
CA ALA A 211 -17.09 -6.13 -13.73
C ALA A 211 -16.73 -7.57 -13.38
N PHE A 212 -15.48 -7.85 -12.99
CA PHE A 212 -15.08 -9.16 -12.49
C PHE A 212 -15.73 -9.49 -11.14
N ALA A 213 -15.76 -8.56 -10.19
CA ALA A 213 -16.48 -8.76 -8.91
C ALA A 213 -17.99 -9.00 -9.12
N VAL A 214 -18.59 -8.31 -10.08
CA VAL A 214 -20.01 -8.45 -10.45
C VAL A 214 -20.27 -9.73 -11.25
N LEU A 215 -19.37 -10.14 -12.16
CA LEU A 215 -19.42 -11.43 -12.87
C LEU A 215 -19.27 -12.62 -11.92
N CYS A 216 -18.39 -12.51 -10.92
CA CYS A 216 -18.27 -13.49 -9.84
C CYS A 216 -19.58 -13.62 -9.04
N TRP A 217 -20.34 -12.53 -8.90
CA TRP A 217 -21.63 -12.49 -8.18
C TRP A 217 -22.84 -12.95 -9.03
N LEU A 218 -22.81 -12.69 -10.35
CA LEU A 218 -23.87 -13.01 -11.32
C LEU A 218 -23.80 -14.44 -11.89
N LEU A 219 -22.81 -15.25 -11.50
CA LEU A 219 -22.74 -16.65 -11.91
C LEU A 219 -24.00 -17.44 -11.43
N PRO A 220 -24.64 -18.24 -12.32
CA PRO A 220 -25.79 -19.08 -11.97
C PRO A 220 -25.51 -19.97 -10.76
N GLU A 221 -26.54 -20.33 -9.98
CA GLU A 221 -26.36 -21.14 -8.76
C GLU A 221 -25.55 -22.43 -9.00
N ASP A 222 -25.61 -23.00 -10.20
CA ASP A 222 -24.93 -24.25 -10.55
C ASP A 222 -23.43 -24.05 -10.82
N MET A 223 -23.01 -22.85 -11.20
CA MET A 223 -21.59 -22.44 -11.25
C MET A 223 -21.09 -21.93 -9.89
N ARG A 224 -21.99 -21.46 -9.01
CA ARG A 224 -21.73 -21.32 -7.57
C ARG A 224 -21.52 -22.68 -6.90
N LYS A 225 -22.10 -23.75 -7.48
CA LYS A 225 -21.87 -25.17 -7.19
C LYS A 225 -20.77 -25.79 -8.07
N LEU A 226 -19.80 -25.01 -8.57
CA LEU A 226 -18.44 -25.58 -8.64
C LEU A 226 -18.17 -26.05 -7.22
N HIS A 227 -18.28 -27.37 -7.01
CA HIS A 227 -18.01 -28.05 -5.74
C HIS A 227 -16.93 -27.25 -5.07
N SER A 228 -17.21 -26.72 -3.87
CA SER A 228 -16.29 -25.91 -3.09
C SER A 228 -14.89 -26.43 -3.41
N PRO A 229 -14.11 -25.73 -4.26
CA PRO A 229 -13.08 -26.39 -5.05
C PRO A 229 -12.21 -27.17 -4.09
N GLY A 230 -11.98 -28.48 -4.32
CA GLY A 230 -11.75 -29.51 -3.27
C GLY A 230 -10.89 -29.11 -2.06
N TRP A 231 -10.00 -28.12 -2.22
CA TRP A 231 -9.35 -27.33 -1.16
C TRP A 231 -10.26 -26.68 -0.08
N LEU A 232 -11.54 -26.40 -0.35
CA LEU A 232 -12.54 -25.96 0.63
C LEU A 232 -13.30 -27.14 1.27
N ALA A 233 -13.38 -28.29 0.59
CA ALA A 233 -14.07 -29.49 1.07
C ALA A 233 -13.19 -30.34 2.01
N ASP A 234 -11.87 -30.32 1.80
CA ASP A 234 -10.95 -31.23 2.49
C ASP A 234 -10.37 -30.67 3.80
N GLY A 235 -10.71 -29.43 4.18
CA GLY A 235 -10.31 -28.80 5.45
C GLY A 235 -8.79 -28.67 5.70
N THR A 236 -7.94 -29.10 4.75
CA THR A 236 -6.51 -29.37 4.98
C THR A 236 -5.58 -28.86 3.88
N SER A 237 -6.09 -28.28 2.79
CA SER A 237 -5.26 -27.92 1.63
C SER A 237 -5.59 -26.54 1.06
N PHE A 238 -5.29 -25.47 1.81
CA PHE A 238 -5.15 -24.12 1.21
C PHE A 238 -4.33 -24.22 -0.09
N PRO A 239 -4.70 -23.48 -1.18
CA PRO A 239 -3.96 -23.52 -2.44
C PRO A 239 -2.47 -23.38 -2.14
N SER A 240 -1.68 -24.36 -2.59
CA SER A 240 -0.23 -24.33 -2.43
C SER A 240 0.26 -22.94 -2.83
N VAL A 241 0.84 -22.23 -1.87
CA VAL A 241 1.49 -20.92 -1.99
C VAL A 241 1.84 -20.62 -3.43
N VAL A 242 1.34 -19.51 -4.01
CA VAL A 242 1.66 -19.15 -5.39
C VAL A 242 3.19 -19.11 -5.50
N LYS A 243 3.75 -20.06 -6.25
CA LYS A 243 5.20 -20.21 -6.36
C LYS A 243 5.73 -19.12 -7.27
N PHE A 244 6.03 -17.97 -6.69
CA PHE A 244 6.74 -16.91 -7.39
C PHE A 244 8.22 -17.25 -7.52
N ALA A 245 8.87 -16.78 -8.58
CA ALA A 245 10.32 -16.70 -8.60
C ALA A 245 10.78 -15.70 -7.50
N PRO A 246 11.88 -15.97 -6.79
CA PRO A 246 12.28 -15.15 -5.63
C PRO A 246 12.47 -13.65 -5.92
N SER A 247 12.84 -13.28 -7.13
CA SER A 247 13.02 -11.88 -7.55
C SER A 247 11.71 -11.12 -7.80
N TRP A 248 10.60 -11.82 -8.08
CA TRP A 248 9.35 -11.22 -8.56
C TRP A 248 8.22 -11.21 -7.53
N ALA A 249 8.33 -12.06 -6.51
CA ALA A 249 7.35 -12.16 -5.44
C ALA A 249 7.10 -10.80 -4.75
N LEU A 250 8.17 -10.04 -4.47
CA LEU A 250 8.08 -8.72 -3.85
C LEU A 250 7.39 -7.70 -4.75
N TRP A 251 7.68 -7.71 -6.06
CA TRP A 251 7.05 -6.81 -7.04
C TRP A 251 5.55 -7.09 -7.19
N ALA A 252 5.13 -8.36 -7.16
CA ALA A 252 3.72 -8.71 -7.14
C ALA A 252 2.99 -8.14 -5.91
N ILE A 253 3.63 -8.18 -4.74
CA ILE A 253 3.09 -7.59 -3.50
C ILE A 253 3.05 -6.06 -3.58
N ILE A 254 4.04 -5.41 -4.20
CA ILE A 254 4.03 -3.96 -4.44
C ILE A 254 2.85 -3.58 -5.33
N VAL A 255 2.68 -4.25 -6.48
CA VAL A 255 1.59 -3.98 -7.42
C VAL A 255 0.22 -4.19 -6.78
N MET A 256 0.06 -5.26 -5.99
CA MET A 256 -1.17 -5.47 -5.21
C MET A 256 -1.36 -4.37 -4.17
N GLY A 257 -0.31 -3.94 -3.47
CA GLY A 257 -0.40 -2.84 -2.50
C GLY A 257 -0.91 -1.53 -3.12
N MET A 258 -0.70 -1.34 -4.43
CA MET A 258 -1.23 -0.19 -5.15
C MET A 258 -2.75 -0.19 -5.31
N TRP A 259 -3.40 -1.33 -5.10
CA TRP A 259 -4.86 -1.47 -5.17
C TRP A 259 -5.59 -0.45 -4.28
N SER A 260 -4.99 -0.12 -3.13
CA SER A 260 -5.56 0.82 -2.15
C SER A 260 -5.21 2.29 -2.38
N VAL A 261 -4.47 2.63 -3.45
CA VAL A 261 -4.01 3.99 -3.74
C VAL A 261 -5.17 4.97 -4.03
N GLY A 262 -6.34 4.45 -4.42
CA GLY A 262 -7.53 5.26 -4.68
C GLY A 262 -7.99 6.10 -3.49
N GLN A 263 -7.84 5.59 -2.25
CA GLN A 263 -8.17 6.35 -1.04
C GLN A 263 -7.27 7.58 -0.90
N MET A 264 -5.96 7.42 -1.09
CA MET A 264 -4.99 8.52 -1.04
C MET A 264 -5.28 9.57 -2.12
N ALA A 265 -5.67 9.13 -3.32
CA ALA A 265 -6.04 10.03 -4.42
C ALA A 265 -7.28 10.88 -4.10
N ILE A 266 -8.28 10.32 -3.41
CA ILE A 266 -9.48 11.05 -3.01
C ILE A 266 -9.15 12.11 -1.95
N ILE A 267 -8.27 11.77 -1.00
CA ILE A 267 -7.80 12.73 0.02
C ILE A 267 -7.08 13.90 -0.67
N TYR A 268 -6.24 13.63 -1.66
CA TYR A 268 -5.60 14.68 -2.47
C TYR A 268 -6.62 15.49 -3.28
N LEU A 269 -7.59 14.83 -3.91
CA LEU A 269 -8.63 15.50 -4.68
C LEU A 269 -9.43 16.47 -3.81
N ALA A 270 -9.82 16.06 -2.60
CA ALA A 270 -10.50 16.93 -1.65
C ALA A 270 -9.67 18.19 -1.36
N LYS A 271 -8.35 18.04 -1.14
CA LYS A 271 -7.49 19.19 -0.89
C LYS A 271 -7.27 20.08 -2.11
N LEU A 272 -7.19 19.49 -3.31
CA LEU A 272 -7.09 20.25 -4.56
C LEU A 272 -8.32 21.14 -4.78
N GLN A 273 -9.49 20.73 -4.31
CA GLN A 273 -10.71 21.52 -4.39
C GLN A 273 -10.73 22.75 -3.46
N ASP A 274 -9.92 22.73 -2.40
CA ASP A 274 -9.76 23.88 -1.48
C ASP A 274 -8.82 24.96 -2.03
N VAL A 275 -8.08 24.69 -3.11
CA VAL A 275 -7.11 25.65 -3.66
C VAL A 275 -7.87 26.80 -4.32
N PRO A 276 -7.65 28.07 -3.92
CA PRO A 276 -8.37 29.22 -4.47
C PRO A 276 -8.16 29.34 -5.98
N VAL A 277 -9.27 29.45 -6.73
CA VAL A 277 -9.26 29.55 -8.20
C VAL A 277 -8.51 30.80 -8.68
N GLN A 278 -8.53 31.87 -7.87
CA GLN A 278 -7.89 33.16 -8.17
C GLN A 278 -6.37 33.03 -8.38
N LEU A 279 -5.70 32.09 -7.70
CA LEU A 279 -4.27 31.85 -7.90
C LEU A 279 -3.98 31.31 -9.32
N TYR A 280 -4.87 30.47 -9.84
CA TYR A 280 -4.75 29.93 -11.19
C TYR A 280 -5.07 30.99 -12.25
N GLU A 281 -6.09 31.82 -12.02
CA GLU A 281 -6.47 32.92 -12.94
C GLU A 281 -5.37 33.99 -13.02
N ALA A 282 -4.75 34.36 -11.89
CA ALA A 282 -3.61 35.26 -11.87
C ALA A 282 -2.44 34.68 -12.67
N ALA A 283 -2.13 33.40 -12.46
CA ALA A 283 -1.07 32.71 -13.21
C ALA A 283 -1.39 32.58 -14.72
N ASP A 284 -2.66 32.49 -15.11
CA ASP A 284 -3.09 32.55 -16.51
C ASP A 284 -2.81 33.92 -17.14
N ILE A 285 -3.05 35.01 -16.40
CA ILE A 285 -2.75 36.38 -16.83
C ILE A 285 -1.25 36.56 -17.03
N ASP A 286 -0.43 35.98 -16.14
CA ASP A 286 1.03 36.01 -16.21
C ASP A 286 1.63 35.05 -17.27
N GLY A 287 0.80 34.32 -18.01
CA GLY A 287 1.24 33.38 -19.06
C GLY A 287 1.91 32.11 -18.52
N ALA A 288 1.69 31.76 -17.26
CA ALA A 288 2.32 30.61 -16.61
C ALA A 288 1.87 29.29 -17.25
N SER A 289 2.83 28.39 -17.49
CA SER A 289 2.53 27.06 -18.03
C SER A 289 1.85 26.16 -16.99
N TRP A 290 1.27 25.04 -17.44
CA TRP A 290 0.69 24.04 -16.54
C TRP A 290 1.71 23.49 -15.51
N TRP A 291 2.98 23.36 -15.92
CA TRP A 291 4.04 22.89 -15.03
C TRP A 291 4.39 23.94 -13.97
N ASP A 292 4.39 25.21 -14.36
CA ASP A 292 4.63 26.33 -13.43
C ASP A 292 3.53 26.40 -12.38
N LYS A 293 2.26 26.30 -12.79
CA LYS A 293 1.11 26.25 -11.88
C LYS A 293 1.16 25.03 -10.97
N THR A 294 1.51 23.86 -11.50
CA THR A 294 1.59 22.62 -10.70
C THR A 294 2.69 22.73 -9.64
N ARG A 295 3.88 23.20 -10.01
CA ARG A 295 5.03 23.29 -9.11
C ARG A 295 4.93 24.42 -8.09
N HIS A 296 4.38 25.58 -8.47
CA HIS A 296 4.41 26.78 -7.63
C HIS A 296 3.08 27.09 -6.94
N ILE A 297 1.95 26.55 -7.41
CA ILE A 297 0.63 26.77 -6.80
C ILE A 297 0.11 25.47 -6.21
N THR A 298 -0.06 24.44 -7.04
CA THR A 298 -0.75 23.21 -6.65
C THR A 298 0.01 22.43 -5.57
N LEU A 299 1.26 22.03 -5.84
CA LEU A 299 2.05 21.21 -4.92
C LEU A 299 2.31 21.89 -3.56
N PRO A 300 2.66 23.19 -3.49
CA PRO A 300 2.82 23.88 -2.22
C PRO A 300 1.53 23.93 -1.40
N MET A 301 0.38 24.18 -2.04
CA MET A 301 -0.91 24.30 -1.33
C MET A 301 -1.44 22.97 -0.78
N ILE A 302 -1.11 21.84 -1.42
CA ILE A 302 -1.49 20.50 -0.94
C ILE A 302 -0.39 19.83 -0.10
N SER A 303 0.76 20.48 0.07
CA SER A 303 1.93 19.93 0.78
C SER A 303 1.64 19.39 2.19
N PRO A 304 0.75 19.98 3.03
CA PRO A 304 0.42 19.39 4.33
C PRO A 304 -0.27 18.02 4.21
N VAL A 305 -1.06 17.84 3.16
CA VAL A 305 -1.79 16.59 2.89
C VAL A 305 -0.85 15.55 2.28
N ILE A 306 0.14 15.97 1.47
CA ILE A 306 1.22 15.08 1.02
C ILE A 306 1.99 14.53 2.22
N LEU A 307 2.40 15.40 3.15
CA LEU A 307 3.10 14.96 4.36
C LEU A 307 2.23 13.97 5.18
N PHE A 308 0.97 14.30 5.41
CA PHE A 308 0.04 13.42 6.12
C PHE A 308 -0.03 12.03 5.45
N ASN A 309 -0.25 11.97 4.14
CA ASN A 309 -0.34 10.71 3.41
C ASN A 309 1.00 9.95 3.38
N VAL A 310 2.14 10.64 3.31
CA VAL A 310 3.47 10.01 3.42
C VAL A 310 3.65 9.38 4.81
N VAL A 311 3.29 10.07 5.88
CA VAL A 311 3.37 9.53 7.25
C VAL A 311 2.46 8.31 7.40
N MET A 312 1.21 8.39 6.90
CA MET A 312 0.29 7.25 6.90
C MET A 312 0.84 6.08 6.08
N ALA A 313 1.48 6.35 4.94
CA ALA A 313 2.11 5.34 4.11
C ALA A 313 3.31 4.69 4.81
N ILE A 314 4.15 5.45 5.53
CA ILE A 314 5.23 4.90 6.35
C ILE A 314 4.65 3.94 7.40
N ILE A 315 3.66 4.38 8.19
CA ILE A 315 3.06 3.53 9.23
C ILE A 315 2.47 2.26 8.61
N GLY A 316 1.71 2.40 7.52
CA GLY A 316 1.05 1.27 6.87
C GLY A 316 2.02 0.27 6.23
N THR A 317 3.05 0.74 5.50
CA THR A 317 3.99 -0.15 4.80
C THR A 317 4.82 -1.02 5.74
N PHE A 318 5.17 -0.51 6.92
CA PHE A 318 5.90 -1.28 7.93
C PHE A 318 5.00 -2.24 8.73
N GLN A 319 3.67 -2.08 8.65
CA GLN A 319 2.67 -2.94 9.28
C GLN A 319 2.04 -3.97 8.32
N VAL A 320 2.52 -4.06 7.08
CA VAL A 320 2.00 -5.00 6.08
C VAL A 320 2.21 -6.45 6.57
N PHE A 321 1.10 -7.19 6.65
CA PHE A 321 1.07 -8.56 7.17
C PHE A 321 0.15 -9.46 6.35
N THR A 322 -1.12 -9.08 6.21
CA THR A 322 -2.20 -9.94 5.71
C THR A 322 -1.92 -10.45 4.31
N GLU A 323 -1.60 -9.53 3.40
CA GLU A 323 -1.41 -9.82 1.99
C GLU A 323 -0.21 -10.76 1.73
N PRO A 324 1.02 -10.46 2.18
CA PRO A 324 2.15 -11.37 1.99
C PRO A 324 1.98 -12.70 2.75
N TYR A 325 1.34 -12.70 3.92
CA TYR A 325 1.08 -13.91 4.70
C TYR A 325 0.14 -14.87 3.96
N ILE A 326 -0.97 -14.38 3.41
CA ILE A 326 -1.93 -15.21 2.67
C ILE A 326 -1.33 -15.74 1.37
N MET A 327 -0.65 -14.88 0.61
CA MET A 327 -0.21 -15.22 -0.74
C MET A 327 1.05 -16.07 -0.77
N THR A 328 2.04 -15.71 0.06
CA THR A 328 3.41 -16.22 -0.07
C THR A 328 3.91 -16.94 1.18
N ARG A 329 3.29 -16.71 2.34
CA ARG A 329 3.79 -17.16 3.66
C ARG A 329 5.28 -16.84 3.87
N GLY A 330 5.74 -15.71 3.31
CA GLY A 330 7.12 -15.22 3.42
C GLY A 330 8.06 -15.74 2.33
N GLY A 331 7.62 -16.66 1.47
CA GLY A 331 8.45 -17.29 0.46
C GLY A 331 8.45 -16.62 -0.93
N PRO A 332 9.34 -17.09 -1.83
CA PRO A 332 10.37 -18.10 -1.60
C PRO A 332 11.63 -17.50 -0.93
N GLU A 333 12.39 -18.34 -0.20
CA GLU A 333 13.67 -17.98 0.45
C GLU A 333 13.59 -16.76 1.41
N ASP A 334 12.46 -16.56 2.09
CA ASP A 334 12.21 -15.39 2.96
C ASP A 334 12.19 -14.04 2.22
N LYS A 335 12.17 -14.00 0.87
CA LYS A 335 12.21 -12.74 0.10
C LYS A 335 10.92 -11.94 0.13
N THR A 336 9.86 -12.47 0.74
CA THR A 336 8.62 -11.74 1.03
C THR A 336 8.23 -11.84 2.50
N ARG A 337 9.18 -12.23 3.37
CA ARG A 337 8.94 -12.27 4.81
C ARG A 337 9.08 -10.87 5.36
N PHE A 338 7.96 -10.20 5.65
CA PHE A 338 7.96 -8.88 6.27
C PHE A 338 8.24 -8.96 7.77
N VAL A 339 8.72 -7.87 8.39
CA VAL A 339 9.01 -7.84 9.83
C VAL A 339 7.76 -8.17 10.65
N ALA A 340 6.58 -7.69 10.27
CA ALA A 340 5.32 -8.02 10.94
C ALA A 340 5.01 -9.53 10.90
N MET A 341 5.32 -10.20 9.78
CA MET A 341 5.19 -11.66 9.67
C MET A 341 6.22 -12.37 10.55
N PHE A 342 7.45 -11.87 10.58
CA PHE A 342 8.50 -12.42 11.45
C PHE A 342 8.11 -12.33 12.93
N ILE A 343 7.54 -11.21 13.38
CA ILE A 343 7.00 -11.06 14.75
C ILE A 343 5.92 -12.11 15.01
N TYR A 344 5.00 -12.30 14.07
CA TYR A 344 3.94 -13.30 14.19
C TYR A 344 4.49 -14.73 14.29
N ASP A 345 5.42 -15.09 13.43
CA ASP A 345 6.05 -16.41 13.44
C ASP A 345 6.76 -16.66 14.78
N GLN A 346 7.55 -15.68 15.26
CA GLN A 346 8.23 -15.79 16.56
C GLN A 346 7.24 -15.91 17.72
N ALA A 347 6.22 -15.05 17.79
CA ALA A 347 5.28 -15.04 18.91
C ALA A 347 4.36 -16.26 18.95
N PHE A 348 3.81 -16.67 17.80
CA PHE A 348 2.71 -17.62 17.74
C PHE A 348 3.09 -19.00 17.19
N GLN A 349 4.07 -19.08 16.28
CA GLN A 349 4.52 -20.37 15.74
C GLN A 349 5.67 -20.95 16.57
N TYR A 350 6.68 -20.13 16.87
CA TYR A 350 7.85 -20.53 17.64
C TYR A 350 7.70 -20.29 19.16
N GLN A 351 6.59 -19.67 19.58
CA GLN A 351 6.28 -19.35 20.98
C GLN A 351 7.36 -18.53 21.70
N ASN A 352 8.23 -17.84 20.96
CA ASN A 352 9.25 -16.95 21.47
C ASN A 352 8.69 -15.52 21.62
N VAL A 353 7.80 -15.34 22.59
CA VAL A 353 7.08 -14.09 22.84
C VAL A 353 8.03 -12.96 23.26
N GLY A 354 9.09 -13.29 23.99
CA GLY A 354 10.09 -12.32 24.44
C GLY A 354 10.85 -11.68 23.27
N TYR A 355 11.41 -12.52 22.41
CA TYR A 355 12.11 -12.06 21.21
C TYR A 355 11.18 -11.34 20.23
N ALA A 356 9.97 -11.86 20.00
CA ALA A 356 8.97 -11.20 19.17
C ALA A 356 8.61 -9.80 19.68
N SER A 357 8.51 -9.63 21.00
CA SER A 357 8.25 -8.34 21.63
C SER A 357 9.41 -7.35 21.45
N ALA A 358 10.66 -7.83 21.52
CA ALA A 358 11.83 -7.00 21.22
C ALA A 358 11.86 -6.53 19.76
N VAL A 359 11.51 -7.41 18.82
CA VAL A 359 11.41 -7.06 17.40
C VAL A 359 10.26 -6.06 17.16
N ALA A 360 9.11 -6.23 17.82
CA ALA A 360 8.00 -5.29 17.73
C ALA A 360 8.37 -3.88 18.24
N TRP A 361 9.11 -3.80 19.35
CA TRP A 361 9.61 -2.53 19.87
C TRP A 361 10.66 -1.87 18.99
N PHE A 362 11.57 -2.67 18.41
CA PHE A 362 12.49 -2.18 17.39
C PHE A 362 11.74 -1.60 16.18
N LEU A 363 10.74 -2.33 15.66
CA LEU A 363 9.92 -1.87 14.54
C LEU A 363 9.16 -0.58 14.88
N PHE A 364 8.59 -0.48 16.09
CA PHE A 364 7.93 0.73 16.57
C PHE A 364 8.88 1.93 16.57
N LEU A 365 10.07 1.78 17.15
CA LEU A 365 11.08 2.85 17.18
C LEU A 365 11.56 3.23 15.78
N LEU A 366 11.69 2.25 14.88
CA LEU A 366 12.03 2.50 13.48
C LEU A 366 10.94 3.34 12.79
N ILE A 367 9.66 2.98 12.95
CA ILE A 367 8.54 3.74 12.39
C ILE A 367 8.51 5.16 12.97
N VAL A 368 8.70 5.32 14.28
CA VAL A 368 8.78 6.63 14.93
C VAL A 368 9.94 7.45 14.37
N GLY A 369 11.13 6.87 14.23
CA GLY A 369 12.31 7.52 13.68
C GLY A 369 12.11 7.98 12.23
N LEU A 370 11.54 7.11 11.38
CA LEU A 370 11.22 7.45 9.99
C LEU A 370 10.12 8.51 9.88
N THR A 371 9.12 8.45 10.76
CA THR A 371 8.06 9.46 10.83
C THR A 371 8.62 10.81 11.25
N MET A 372 9.45 10.85 12.29
CA MET A 372 10.14 12.07 12.72
C MET A 372 11.03 12.63 11.62
N LEU A 373 11.77 11.77 10.89
CA LEU A 373 12.56 12.17 9.74
C LEU A 373 11.69 12.78 8.63
N ALA A 374 10.55 12.17 8.31
CA ALA A 374 9.60 12.71 7.35
C ALA A 374 9.10 14.11 7.76
N PHE A 375 8.72 14.29 9.02
CA PHE A 375 8.36 15.62 9.55
C PHE A 375 9.51 16.62 9.48
N GLN A 376 10.74 16.22 9.81
CA GLN A 376 11.92 17.10 9.78
C GLN A 376 12.27 17.56 8.36
N ILE A 377 12.26 16.65 7.39
CA ILE A 377 12.49 16.98 5.97
C ILE A 377 11.38 17.92 5.49
N SER A 378 10.14 17.66 5.90
CA SER A 378 8.97 18.38 5.42
C SER A 378 8.79 19.78 6.03
N LYS A 379 9.33 20.06 7.22
CA LYS A 379 9.33 21.40 7.86
C LYS A 379 9.90 22.51 6.96
N ARG A 380 10.75 22.18 5.98
CA ARG A 380 11.33 23.15 5.03
C ARG A 380 10.50 23.38 3.77
N HIS A 381 9.48 22.54 3.52
CA HIS A 381 8.77 22.47 2.24
C HIS A 381 7.24 22.50 2.37
N VAL A 382 6.68 22.51 3.59
CA VAL A 382 5.23 22.53 3.82
C VAL A 382 4.73 23.93 4.11
N TYR A 383 3.81 24.39 3.28
CA TYR A 383 3.09 25.64 3.46
C TYR A 383 1.75 25.37 4.13
N TYR A 384 1.55 25.93 5.32
CA TYR A 384 0.25 25.90 5.99
C TYR A 384 -0.51 27.17 5.60
N ALA A 385 -1.60 27.02 4.84
CA ALA A 385 -2.45 28.16 4.50
C ALA A 385 -2.92 28.86 5.81
N GLY A 386 -2.50 30.12 5.99
CA GLY A 386 -2.84 30.93 7.18
C GLY A 386 -1.72 31.12 8.22
N ARG A 387 -0.49 30.67 7.96
CA ARG A 387 0.71 31.07 8.71
C ARG A 387 1.89 31.36 7.81
#